data_AF-A0A804PQG3-F1
#
_entry.id   AF-A0A804PQG3-F1
#
_cell.length_a   1.000
_cell.length_b   1.000
_cell.length_c   1.000
_cell.angle_alpha   90.00
_cell.angle_beta   90.00
_cell.angle_gamma   90.00
#
_symmetry.space_group_name_H-M   'P 1'
#
loop_
_entity.id
_entity.type
_entity.pdbx_description
1 polymer ?
#
loop_
_entity_poly.entity_id
_entity_poly.type
_entity_poly.pdbx_seq_one_letter_code
_entity_poly.pdbx_strand_id
1 'polypeptide(L)'
;MERKRKEMEKGKSELRLAMEELRLCGSRDGAEEEEEVQVQQVKVQEQHKSSTMDLLYVSKQLIHVLDEIGPTLLVLRQDIQQNVQRLQDLHEKDCSKYACLTAIVTEEMEQGTAKKTKSCTRAIIWLSRSIKFSKYLLERLLETPESSLEEIVEEAYANTLKPWHGWISSAAYKLSGSTEAHPGKRVLRSAADG
;
A
#
# COMPACT_ATOMS: atom_id res chain seq x y z
N MET A 1 -20.27 -24.96 -8.14
CA MET A 1 -18.89 -25.32 -8.57
C MET A 1 -18.22 -24.18 -9.35
N GLU A 2 -18.86 -23.68 -10.43
CA GLU A 2 -18.27 -22.65 -11.31
C GLU A 2 -17.85 -21.34 -10.61
N ARG A 3 -18.66 -20.81 -9.69
CA ARG A 3 -18.33 -19.57 -8.96
C ARG A 3 -17.03 -19.66 -8.15
N LYS A 4 -16.84 -20.76 -7.41
CA LYS A 4 -15.62 -21.01 -6.62
C LYS A 4 -14.37 -21.13 -7.51
N ARG A 5 -14.51 -21.73 -8.70
CA ARG A 5 -13.42 -21.82 -9.68
C ARG A 5 -13.04 -20.44 -10.22
N LYS A 6 -14.03 -19.62 -10.59
CA LYS A 6 -13.80 -18.23 -11.05
C LYS A 6 -13.14 -17.37 -9.98
N GLU A 7 -13.55 -17.49 -8.72
CA GLU A 7 -12.93 -16.78 -7.59
C GLU A 7 -11.47 -17.25 -7.36
N MET A 8 -11.21 -18.55 -7.47
CA MET A 8 -9.85 -19.10 -7.36
C MET A 8 -8.93 -18.59 -8.47
N GLU A 9 -9.38 -18.65 -9.72
CA GLU A 9 -8.62 -18.19 -10.89
C GLU A 9 -8.40 -16.67 -10.84
N LYS A 10 -9.40 -15.88 -10.46
CA LYS A 10 -9.22 -14.44 -10.20
C LYS A 10 -8.12 -14.19 -9.17
N GLY A 11 -8.16 -14.89 -8.03
CA GLY A 11 -7.14 -14.73 -7.01
C GLY A 11 -5.74 -15.25 -7.41
N LYS A 12 -5.62 -16.17 -8.39
CA LYS A 12 -4.32 -16.57 -8.94
C LYS A 12 -3.75 -15.47 -9.85
N SER A 13 -4.58 -14.92 -10.74
CA SER A 13 -4.19 -13.82 -11.61
C SER A 13 -3.79 -12.57 -10.81
N GLU A 14 -4.48 -12.29 -9.70
CA GLU A 14 -4.16 -11.14 -8.85
C GLU A 14 -2.88 -11.33 -8.02
N LEU A 15 -2.60 -12.55 -7.54
CA LEU A 15 -1.29 -12.87 -6.95
C LEU A 15 -0.18 -12.72 -7.98
N ARG A 16 -0.43 -13.15 -9.23
CA ARG A 16 0.52 -12.95 -10.33
C ARG A 16 0.74 -11.47 -10.63
N LEU A 17 -0.31 -10.66 -10.69
CA LEU A 17 -0.22 -9.20 -10.86
C LEU A 17 0.54 -8.55 -9.70
N ALA A 18 0.28 -8.95 -8.45
CA ALA A 18 1.05 -8.49 -7.30
C ALA A 18 2.54 -8.84 -7.40
N MET A 19 2.86 -10.05 -7.85
CA MET A 19 4.24 -10.45 -8.11
C MET A 19 4.88 -9.65 -9.24
N GLU A 20 4.11 -9.28 -10.28
CA GLU A 20 4.56 -8.40 -11.37
C GLU A 20 4.76 -6.95 -10.87
N GLU A 21 3.87 -6.42 -10.02
CA GLU A 21 4.00 -5.11 -9.37
C GLU A 21 5.27 -5.03 -8.51
N LEU A 22 5.59 -6.09 -7.76
CA LEU A 22 6.81 -6.16 -6.93
C LEU A 22 8.10 -6.14 -7.76
N ARG A 23 8.05 -6.59 -9.02
CA ARG A 23 9.21 -6.56 -9.94
C ARG A 23 9.45 -5.18 -10.55
N LEU A 24 8.42 -4.35 -10.69
CA LEU A 24 8.51 -3.03 -11.32
C LEU A 24 9.11 -1.94 -10.43
N CYS A 25 9.28 -2.18 -9.13
CA CYS A 25 9.84 -1.20 -8.20
C CYS A 25 11.39 -1.05 -8.30
N GLY A 26 12.03 -1.66 -9.31
CA GLY A 26 13.49 -1.76 -9.45
C GLY A 26 14.13 -0.96 -10.59
N SER A 27 13.37 -0.28 -11.46
CA SER A 27 13.94 0.46 -12.59
C SER A 27 14.11 1.93 -12.26
N ARG A 28 15.31 2.32 -11.84
CA ARG A 28 15.79 3.69 -11.94
C ARG A 28 16.89 3.65 -13.00
N ASP A 29 16.51 3.98 -14.24
CA ASP A 29 17.43 4.24 -15.33
C ASP A 29 18.31 5.44 -14.93
N GLY A 30 19.52 5.14 -14.47
CA GLY A 30 20.61 6.08 -14.30
C GLY A 30 21.63 5.77 -15.37
N ALA A 31 21.73 6.65 -16.37
CA ALA A 31 22.74 6.61 -17.41
C ALA A 31 24.14 6.78 -16.79
N GLU A 32 24.95 5.73 -16.96
CA GLU A 32 26.37 5.70 -17.31
C GLU A 32 27.20 6.98 -17.11
N GLU A 33 28.12 6.97 -16.13
CA GLU A 33 29.48 7.50 -16.28
C GLU A 33 30.48 6.60 -15.49
N GLU A 34 31.65 6.43 -16.10
CA GLU A 34 32.67 5.39 -15.94
C GLU A 34 33.58 5.57 -14.70
N GLU A 35 34.07 4.46 -14.10
CA GLU A 35 35.52 4.22 -13.96
C GLU A 35 35.84 2.81 -13.43
N GLU A 36 36.76 2.13 -14.10
CA GLU A 36 37.32 0.81 -13.82
C GLU A 36 38.10 0.75 -12.49
N VAL A 37 37.83 -0.26 -11.63
CA VAL A 37 38.91 -1.02 -10.96
C VAL A 37 38.46 -2.48 -10.77
N GLN A 38 39.21 -3.39 -11.41
CA GLN A 38 39.10 -4.85 -11.33
C GLN A 38 39.51 -5.38 -9.95
N VAL A 39 38.73 -6.24 -9.28
CA VAL A 39 39.20 -7.38 -8.43
C VAL A 39 38.03 -8.37 -8.16
N GLN A 40 38.22 -9.63 -8.62
CA GLN A 40 37.71 -10.91 -8.10
C GLN A 40 36.18 -11.22 -7.96
N GLN A 41 35.71 -12.04 -8.90
CA GLN A 41 34.83 -13.21 -8.73
C GLN A 41 33.97 -13.34 -7.45
N VAL A 42 32.66 -13.07 -7.55
CA VAL A 42 31.61 -13.93 -6.96
C VAL A 42 30.42 -13.99 -7.91
N LYS A 43 30.15 -15.21 -8.42
CA LYS A 43 28.89 -15.59 -9.08
C LYS A 43 27.72 -15.33 -8.13
N VAL A 44 26.70 -14.57 -8.53
CA VAL A 44 25.26 -14.93 -8.49
C VAL A 44 24.54 -13.79 -9.22
N GLN A 45 23.73 -14.14 -10.22
CA GLN A 45 22.84 -13.21 -10.92
C GLN A 45 22.04 -12.35 -9.93
N GLU A 46 22.34 -11.05 -9.87
CA GLU A 46 21.50 -10.00 -9.28
C GLU A 46 20.22 -9.83 -10.11
N GLN A 47 19.36 -10.84 -10.07
CA GLN A 47 17.93 -10.60 -10.26
C GLN A 47 17.53 -9.73 -9.08
N HIS A 48 17.32 -8.43 -9.30
CA HIS A 48 16.74 -7.44 -8.37
C HIS A 48 15.75 -8.09 -7.39
N LYS A 49 16.25 -8.63 -6.27
CA LYS A 49 15.43 -9.32 -5.28
C LYS A 49 14.88 -8.24 -4.38
N SER A 50 13.58 -7.97 -4.50
CA SER A 50 12.87 -7.06 -3.61
C SER A 50 13.11 -7.50 -2.15
N SER A 51 13.87 -6.70 -1.42
CA SER A 51 14.27 -6.96 -0.03
C SER A 51 13.10 -6.68 0.92
N THR A 52 12.91 -7.58 1.89
CA THR A 52 11.91 -7.39 2.95
C THR A 52 12.21 -6.14 3.76
N MET A 53 13.49 -5.87 4.03
CA MET A 53 13.92 -4.69 4.78
C MET A 53 13.67 -3.38 4.01
N ASP A 54 13.84 -3.39 2.68
CA ASP A 54 13.57 -2.19 1.86
C ASP A 54 12.08 -1.85 1.90
N LEU A 55 11.20 -2.85 1.74
CA LEU A 55 9.75 -2.64 1.83
C LEU A 55 9.35 -2.14 3.23
N LEU A 56 9.92 -2.72 4.29
CA LEU A 56 9.68 -2.26 5.67
C LEU A 56 10.16 -0.82 5.88
N TYR A 57 11.35 -0.48 5.38
CA TYR A 57 11.93 0.86 5.51
C TYR A 57 11.06 1.91 4.81
N VAL A 58 10.75 1.70 3.52
CA VAL A 58 9.90 2.62 2.74
C VAL A 58 8.52 2.74 3.36
N SER A 59 7.93 1.64 3.82
CA SER A 59 6.61 1.67 4.46
C SER A 59 6.60 2.43 5.78
N LYS A 60 7.68 2.37 6.56
CA LYS A 60 7.84 3.17 7.80
C LYS A 60 8.00 4.66 7.49
N GLN A 61 8.78 5.01 6.46
CA GLN A 61 8.88 6.39 5.98
C GLN A 61 7.53 6.93 5.51
N LEU A 62 6.74 6.08 4.83
CA LEU A 62 5.41 6.44 4.41
C LEU A 62 4.49 6.78 5.59
N ILE A 63 4.58 6.05 6.71
CA ILE A 63 3.79 6.37 7.91
C ILE A 63 4.08 7.81 8.37
N HIS A 64 5.34 8.25 8.37
CA HIS A 64 5.70 9.63 8.74
C HIS A 64 5.08 10.65 7.78
N VAL A 65 5.14 10.40 6.46
CA VAL A 65 4.50 11.28 5.47
C VAL A 65 2.98 11.38 5.69
N LEU A 66 2.31 10.26 6.00
CA LEU A 66 0.88 10.26 6.27
C LEU A 66 0.51 10.96 7.58
N ASP A 67 1.40 10.90 8.59
CA ASP A 67 1.22 11.64 9.85
C ASP A 67 1.29 13.17 9.60
N GLU A 68 2.12 13.64 8.65
CA GLU A 68 2.17 15.06 8.24
C GLU A 68 0.94 15.53 7.46
N ILE A 69 0.34 14.66 6.64
CA ILE A 69 -0.91 14.97 5.91
C ILE A 69 -2.10 15.11 6.87
N GLY A 70 -2.08 14.34 7.96
CA GLY A 70 -3.07 14.43 9.02
C GLY A 70 -4.26 13.47 8.88
N PRO A 71 -5.40 13.76 9.55
CA PRO A 71 -6.44 12.77 9.85
C PRO A 71 -7.16 12.20 8.62
N THR A 72 -7.11 12.89 7.48
CA THR A 72 -7.72 12.44 6.20
C THR A 72 -7.26 11.05 5.78
N LEU A 73 -6.01 10.68 6.09
CA LEU A 73 -5.43 9.38 5.70
C LEU A 73 -5.22 8.42 6.89
N LEU A 74 -5.83 8.70 8.04
CA LEU A 74 -5.63 7.93 9.27
C LEU A 74 -5.93 6.43 9.09
N VAL A 75 -6.99 6.08 8.34
CA VAL A 75 -7.37 4.68 8.11
C VAL A 75 -6.31 3.94 7.29
N LEU A 76 -5.79 4.58 6.23
CA LEU A 76 -4.70 4.03 5.43
C LEU A 76 -3.43 3.88 6.27
N ARG A 77 -3.10 4.90 7.06
CA ARG A 77 -1.94 4.91 7.95
C ARG A 77 -2.00 3.79 9.00
N GLN A 78 -3.17 3.49 9.55
CA GLN A 78 -3.38 2.35 10.45
C GLN A 78 -3.21 1.00 9.75
N ASP A 79 -3.73 0.84 8.53
CA ASP A 79 -3.57 -0.39 7.75
C ASP A 79 -2.10 -0.66 7.42
N ILE A 80 -1.36 0.37 6.98
CA ILE A 80 0.09 0.28 6.72
C ILE A 80 0.82 -0.15 7.98
N GLN A 81 0.55 0.46 9.14
CA GLN A 81 1.20 0.07 10.40
C GLN A 81 0.96 -1.41 10.74
N GLN A 82 -0.27 -1.90 10.60
CA GLN A 82 -0.58 -3.31 10.89
C GLN A 82 0.11 -4.27 9.91
N ASN A 83 0.24 -3.89 8.64
CA ASN A 83 0.93 -4.68 7.63
C ASN A 83 2.45 -4.66 7.82
N VAL A 84 3.03 -3.51 8.19
CA VAL A 84 4.45 -3.38 8.57
C VAL A 84 4.75 -4.27 9.78
N GLN A 85 3.95 -4.20 10.85
CA GLN A 85 4.17 -5.01 12.04
C GLN A 85 4.13 -6.50 11.70
N ARG A 86 3.15 -6.94 10.91
CA ARG A 86 3.02 -8.35 10.51
C ARG A 86 4.24 -8.85 9.73
N LEU A 87 4.71 -8.05 8.78
CA LEU A 87 5.87 -8.41 7.96
C LEU A 87 7.16 -8.39 8.79
N GLN A 88 7.29 -7.44 9.70
CA GLN A 88 8.40 -7.34 10.64
C GLN A 88 8.43 -8.55 11.60
N ASP A 89 7.29 -8.93 12.19
CA ASP A 89 7.17 -10.10 13.07
C ASP A 89 7.56 -11.41 12.35
N LEU A 90 7.28 -11.52 11.04
CA LEU A 90 7.70 -12.68 10.26
C LEU A 90 9.21 -12.64 10.01
N HIS A 91 9.74 -11.49 9.58
CA HIS A 91 11.15 -11.31 9.31
C HIS A 91 12.00 -11.60 10.56
N GLU A 92 11.60 -11.13 11.74
CA GLU A 92 12.31 -11.33 13.00
C GLU A 92 12.36 -12.80 13.47
N LYS A 93 11.46 -13.66 12.99
CA LYS A 93 11.50 -15.11 13.30
C LYS A 93 12.66 -15.81 12.61
N ASP A 94 13.01 -15.39 11.40
CA ASP A 94 14.14 -15.92 10.63
C ASP A 94 14.55 -14.91 9.54
N CYS A 95 15.40 -13.95 9.93
CA CYS A 95 15.81 -12.86 9.05
C CYS A 95 16.49 -13.38 7.77
N SER A 96 17.17 -14.53 7.84
CA SER A 96 17.87 -15.11 6.69
C SER A 96 16.88 -15.73 5.71
N LYS A 97 15.90 -16.51 6.19
CA LYS A 97 14.87 -17.13 5.36
C LYS A 97 13.94 -16.09 4.74
N TYR A 98 13.60 -15.06 5.49
CA TYR A 98 12.62 -14.03 5.10
C TYR A 98 13.24 -12.73 4.59
N ALA A 99 14.53 -12.74 4.21
CA ALA A 99 15.22 -11.58 3.65
C ALA A 99 14.60 -11.09 2.32
N CYS A 100 14.00 -11.98 1.53
CA CYS A 100 13.41 -11.66 0.24
C CYS A 100 11.89 -11.86 0.24
N LEU A 101 11.16 -10.89 -0.32
CA LEU A 101 9.70 -10.92 -0.39
C LEU A 101 9.18 -12.17 -1.13
N THR A 102 9.89 -12.63 -2.15
CA THR A 102 9.48 -13.82 -2.92
C THR A 102 9.55 -15.09 -2.10
N ALA A 103 10.47 -15.21 -1.12
CA ALA A 103 10.54 -16.36 -0.23
C ALA A 103 9.28 -16.46 0.64
N ILE A 104 8.82 -15.31 1.17
CA ILE A 104 7.60 -15.20 1.97
C ILE A 104 6.38 -15.60 1.16
N VAL A 105 6.24 -15.03 -0.05
CA VAL A 105 5.09 -15.29 -0.93
C VAL A 105 5.06 -16.74 -1.38
N THR A 106 6.20 -17.29 -1.81
CA THR A 106 6.30 -18.69 -2.26
C THR A 106 5.93 -19.66 -1.14
N GLU A 107 6.47 -19.48 0.07
CA GLU A 107 6.16 -20.35 1.21
C GLU A 107 4.65 -20.32 1.54
N GLU A 108 4.05 -19.14 1.63
CA GLU A 108 2.61 -19.06 1.91
C GLU A 108 1.73 -19.58 0.76
N MET A 109 2.21 -19.50 -0.49
CA MET A 109 1.53 -20.12 -1.64
C MET A 109 1.58 -21.64 -1.57
N GLU A 110 2.75 -22.22 -1.28
CA GLU A 110 2.95 -23.66 -1.11
C GLU A 110 2.13 -24.23 0.06
N GLN A 111 2.04 -23.48 1.16
CA GLN A 111 1.22 -23.83 2.32
C GLN A 111 -0.29 -23.57 2.11
N GLY A 112 -0.70 -22.94 1.00
CA GLY A 112 -2.08 -22.55 0.74
C GLY A 112 -2.62 -21.46 1.69
N THR A 113 -1.75 -20.71 2.36
CA THR A 113 -2.08 -19.68 3.35
C THR A 113 -2.02 -18.26 2.80
N ALA A 114 -1.45 -18.04 1.61
CA ALA A 114 -1.25 -16.72 0.99
C ALA A 114 -2.53 -15.87 0.88
N LYS A 115 -3.71 -16.50 0.77
CA LYS A 115 -5.01 -15.81 0.65
C LYS A 115 -5.72 -15.57 2.00
N LYS A 116 -5.20 -16.09 3.11
CA LYS A 116 -5.81 -15.88 4.45
C LYS A 116 -5.73 -14.40 4.82
N THR A 117 -6.74 -13.87 5.51
CA THR A 117 -6.87 -12.44 5.84
C THR A 117 -5.63 -11.83 6.50
N LYS A 118 -4.92 -12.61 7.32
CA LYS A 118 -3.71 -12.20 8.07
C LYS A 118 -2.42 -12.79 7.48
N SER A 119 -2.38 -13.09 6.18
CA SER A 119 -1.15 -13.57 5.52
C SER A 119 -0.15 -12.43 5.31
N CYS A 120 1.14 -12.78 5.26
CA CYS A 120 2.19 -11.82 4.92
C CYS A 120 2.18 -11.46 3.43
N THR A 121 1.75 -12.37 2.56
CA THR A 121 1.52 -12.11 1.14
C THR A 121 0.53 -10.96 0.96
N ARG A 122 -0.61 -10.97 1.68
CA ARG A 122 -1.55 -9.85 1.63
C ARG A 122 -0.97 -8.56 2.19
N ALA A 123 -0.18 -8.64 3.26
CA ALA A 123 0.51 -7.47 3.81
C ALA A 123 1.45 -6.85 2.77
N ILE A 124 2.31 -7.65 2.13
CA ILE A 124 3.24 -7.22 1.08
C ILE A 124 2.48 -6.53 -0.07
N ILE A 125 1.37 -7.12 -0.52
CA ILE A 125 0.53 -6.57 -1.58
C ILE A 125 -0.04 -5.20 -1.19
N TRP A 126 -0.60 -5.09 0.01
CA TRP A 126 -1.15 -3.83 0.49
C TRP A 126 -0.08 -2.76 0.65
N LEU A 127 1.07 -3.07 1.24
CA LEU A 127 2.18 -2.13 1.37
C LEU A 127 2.61 -1.60 0.00
N SER A 128 2.77 -2.49 -0.99
CA SER A 128 3.14 -2.10 -2.35
C SER A 128 2.12 -1.15 -2.99
N ARG A 129 0.82 -1.39 -2.76
CA ARG A 129 -0.26 -0.54 -3.27
C ARG A 129 -0.35 0.80 -2.54
N SER A 130 -0.13 0.79 -1.24
CA SER A 130 -0.04 2.02 -0.43
C SER A 130 1.12 2.89 -0.89
N ILE A 131 2.29 2.30 -1.20
CA ILE A 131 3.42 3.04 -1.78
C ILE A 131 3.03 3.66 -3.12
N LYS A 132 2.35 2.92 -4.01
CA LYS A 132 1.87 3.46 -5.29
C LYS A 132 0.87 4.61 -5.12
N PHE A 133 -0.09 4.45 -4.20
CA PHE A 133 -1.03 5.52 -3.84
C PHE A 133 -0.30 6.77 -3.36
N SER A 134 0.65 6.60 -2.45
CA SER A 134 1.36 7.72 -1.84
C SER A 134 2.32 8.39 -2.79
N LYS A 135 2.97 7.65 -3.69
CA LYS A 135 3.74 8.24 -4.78
C LYS A 135 2.85 9.16 -5.62
N TYR A 136 1.71 8.66 -6.09
CA TYR A 136 0.77 9.44 -6.90
C TYR A 136 0.26 10.67 -6.14
N LEU A 137 -0.11 10.50 -4.87
CA LEU A 137 -0.57 11.57 -4.01
C LEU A 137 0.47 12.70 -3.88
N LEU A 138 1.72 12.34 -3.61
CA LEU A 138 2.81 13.31 -3.46
C LEU A 138 3.14 14.01 -4.78
N GLU A 139 3.14 13.28 -5.91
CA GLU A 139 3.32 13.87 -7.25
C GLU A 139 2.23 14.93 -7.52
N ARG A 140 0.96 14.62 -7.25
CA ARG A 140 -0.16 15.57 -7.44
C ARG A 140 -0.12 16.76 -6.47
N LEU A 141 0.29 16.56 -5.22
CA LEU A 141 0.48 17.66 -4.27
C LEU A 141 1.57 18.64 -4.73
N LEU A 142 2.62 18.15 -5.41
CA LEU A 142 3.67 18.99 -5.97
C LEU A 142 3.24 19.70 -7.26
N GLU A 143 2.44 19.03 -8.11
CA GLU A 143 1.98 19.56 -9.40
C GLU A 143 0.84 20.59 -9.27
N THR A 144 -0.06 20.42 -8.30
CA THR A 144 -1.24 21.26 -8.13
C THR A 144 -1.41 21.74 -6.68
N PRO A 145 -0.54 22.64 -6.19
CA PRO A 145 -0.57 23.12 -4.81
C PRO A 145 -1.84 23.93 -4.46
N GLU A 146 -2.55 24.43 -5.47
CA GLU A 146 -3.80 25.20 -5.30
C GLU A 146 -5.05 24.31 -5.16
N SER A 147 -4.95 23.02 -5.51
CA SER A 147 -6.07 22.07 -5.39
C SER A 147 -6.28 21.67 -3.93
N SER A 148 -7.52 21.34 -3.57
CA SER A 148 -7.78 20.86 -2.20
C SER A 148 -7.12 19.49 -1.97
N LEU A 149 -6.69 19.24 -0.72
CA LEU A 149 -6.12 17.96 -0.34
C LEU A 149 -7.12 16.82 -0.58
N GLU A 150 -8.40 17.07 -0.32
CA GLU A 150 -9.49 16.11 -0.51
C GLU A 150 -9.60 15.67 -1.99
N GLU A 151 -9.60 16.61 -2.94
CA GLU A 151 -9.64 16.31 -4.37
C GLU A 151 -8.43 15.48 -4.81
N ILE A 152 -7.23 15.85 -4.36
CA ILE A 152 -5.99 15.13 -4.69
C ILE A 152 -6.01 13.71 -4.09
N VAL A 153 -6.51 13.55 -2.87
CA VAL A 153 -6.68 12.24 -2.23
C VAL A 153 -7.70 11.37 -2.97
N GLU A 154 -8.84 11.94 -3.37
CA GLU A 154 -9.86 11.22 -4.15
C GLU A 154 -9.32 10.78 -5.52
N GLU A 155 -8.58 11.66 -6.20
CA GLU A 155 -7.91 11.35 -7.47
C GLU A 155 -6.88 10.22 -7.29
N ALA A 156 -6.00 10.33 -6.28
CA ALA A 156 -5.01 9.31 -5.99
C ALA A 156 -5.65 7.96 -5.67
N TYR A 157 -6.73 7.97 -4.88
CA TYR A 157 -7.49 6.78 -4.53
C TYR A 157 -8.10 6.13 -5.78
N ALA A 158 -8.72 6.93 -6.65
CA ALA A 158 -9.36 6.46 -7.88
C ALA A 158 -8.36 5.79 -8.83
N ASN A 159 -7.16 6.35 -8.96
CA ASN A 159 -6.11 5.88 -9.86
C ASN A 159 -5.27 4.71 -9.32
N THR A 160 -5.32 4.42 -8.02
CA THR A 160 -4.40 3.43 -7.40
C THR A 160 -5.11 2.35 -6.58
N LEU A 161 -5.82 2.71 -5.50
CA LEU A 161 -6.38 1.74 -4.55
C LEU A 161 -7.78 1.26 -4.96
N LYS A 162 -8.58 2.10 -5.61
CA LYS A 162 -9.98 1.83 -6.00
C LYS A 162 -10.19 0.47 -6.69
N PRO A 163 -9.35 0.01 -7.63
CA PRO A 163 -9.52 -1.29 -8.28
C PRO A 163 -9.51 -2.49 -7.30
N TRP A 164 -8.92 -2.33 -6.11
CA TRP A 164 -8.64 -3.42 -5.18
C TRP A 164 -9.61 -3.49 -3.98
N HIS A 165 -10.50 -2.51 -3.81
CA HIS A 165 -11.45 -2.43 -2.69
C HIS A 165 -12.61 -3.43 -2.73
N GLY A 166 -12.67 -4.32 -3.73
CA GLY A 166 -13.70 -5.35 -3.83
C GLY A 166 -13.47 -6.60 -2.97
N TRP A 167 -12.23 -7.11 -2.91
CA TRP A 167 -11.92 -8.37 -2.19
C TRP A 167 -10.89 -8.19 -1.07
N ILE A 168 -10.31 -6.99 -0.93
CA ILE A 168 -9.27 -6.75 0.08
C ILE A 168 -9.70 -5.78 1.20
N SER A 169 -10.62 -4.83 0.99
CA SER A 169 -11.33 -4.13 2.08
C SER A 169 -12.39 -3.21 1.48
N SER A 170 -13.68 -3.41 1.77
CA SER A 170 -14.74 -2.43 1.46
C SER A 170 -15.05 -1.52 2.66
N ALA A 171 -14.27 -1.60 3.74
CA ALA A 171 -14.63 -1.05 5.05
C ALA A 171 -14.08 0.35 5.34
N ALA A 172 -13.21 0.91 4.49
CA ALA A 172 -12.54 2.19 4.78
C ALA A 172 -13.14 3.42 4.11
N TYR A 173 -13.88 3.30 3.01
CA TYR A 173 -14.37 4.48 2.25
C TYR A 173 -15.71 5.04 2.76
N LYS A 174 -16.45 4.29 3.60
CA LYS A 174 -17.82 4.66 4.01
C LYS A 174 -17.92 5.51 5.28
N LEU A 175 -16.82 6.02 5.82
CA LEU A 175 -16.83 6.78 7.08
C LEU A 175 -16.40 8.25 6.97
N SER A 176 -16.14 8.78 5.77
CA SER A 176 -15.91 10.23 5.56
C SER A 176 -16.99 10.93 4.71
N GLY A 177 -17.99 10.20 4.21
CA GLY A 177 -19.08 10.74 3.36
C GLY A 177 -20.45 10.80 4.04
N SER A 178 -20.51 10.86 5.38
CA SER A 178 -21.79 10.91 6.12
C SER A 178 -21.74 11.90 7.28
N THR A 179 -21.48 13.17 6.97
CA THR A 179 -22.10 14.30 7.66
C THR A 179 -23.16 14.92 6.73
N GLU A 180 -24.16 14.13 6.35
CA GLU A 180 -25.47 14.65 5.96
C GLU A 180 -26.42 14.49 7.15
N ALA A 181 -26.87 15.61 7.72
CA ALA A 181 -28.25 15.83 8.19
C ALA A 181 -28.34 17.15 9.01
N HIS A 182 -28.52 18.29 8.33
CA HIS A 182 -29.44 19.31 8.83
C HIS A 182 -30.86 18.77 8.55
N PRO A 183 -31.80 18.74 9.52
CA PRO A 183 -32.61 19.94 9.79
C PRO A 183 -33.14 20.03 11.24
N GLY A 184 -32.67 21.02 12.00
CA GLY A 184 -33.15 21.32 13.36
C GLY A 184 -33.84 22.67 13.44
N LYS A 185 -35.09 22.78 12.98
CA LYS A 185 -35.99 23.87 13.38
C LYS A 185 -36.25 23.76 14.89
N ARG A 186 -35.76 24.69 15.72
CA ARG A 186 -36.57 25.29 16.81
C ARG A 186 -35.88 26.38 17.61
N VAL A 187 -36.70 27.41 17.90
CA VAL A 187 -36.58 28.45 18.93
C VAL A 187 -35.79 29.70 18.54
N LEU A 188 -36.53 30.63 17.94
CA LEU A 188 -36.28 32.06 17.96
C LEU A 188 -35.99 32.53 19.40
N ARG A 189 -34.80 33.07 19.62
CA ARG A 189 -34.49 33.99 20.71
C ARG A 189 -34.10 35.32 20.06
N SER A 190 -35.06 36.22 19.97
CA SER A 190 -34.79 37.65 19.84
C SER A 190 -36.03 38.40 20.31
N ALA A 191 -36.06 38.67 21.61
CA ALA A 191 -36.78 39.79 22.20
C ALA A 191 -35.73 40.51 23.06
N ALA A 192 -35.01 41.41 22.41
CA ALA A 192 -34.18 42.44 23.00
C ALA A 192 -34.48 43.70 22.19
N ASP A 193 -34.87 44.74 22.93
CA ASP A 193 -34.91 46.15 22.53
C ASP A 193 -35.99 46.59 21.51
N GLY A 194 -36.99 47.32 22.02
CA GLY A 194 -37.86 48.21 21.23
C GLY A 194 -39.35 47.89 21.28
#